data_AF-A0A7S2EVM2-F1
#
_entry.id   AF-A0A7S2EVM2-F1
#
_cell.length_a   1.000
_cell.length_b   1.000
_cell.length_c   1.000
_cell.angle_alpha   90.00
_cell.angle_beta   90.00
_cell.angle_gamma   90.00
#
_symmetry.space_group_name_H-M   'P 1'
#
loop_
_entity.id
_entity.type
_entity.pdbx_description
1 polymer ?
#
loop_
_entity_poly.entity_id
_entity_poly.type
_entity_poly.pdbx_seq_one_letter_code
_entity_poly.pdbx_strand_id
1 'polypeptide(L)'
;TVKYARRIVRDRTRSRWPEFAVKIVSTQRIEELGYEKSISREITILRTLSHPGIARLISSFRFRDGAYLVLEYGSGGDLHGLLKRNGSLDNESTRFVIGEVVAALW
;
A
#
# COMPACT_ATOMS: atom_id res chain seq x y z
N THR A 1 -4.38 -6.53 7.93
CA THR A 1 -3.10 -7.16 7.57
C THR A 1 -2.78 -6.88 6.11
N VAL A 2 -1.51 -6.73 5.75
CA VAL A 2 -1.07 -6.60 4.35
C VAL A 2 -0.42 -7.93 3.91
N LYS A 3 -0.71 -8.37 2.68
CA LYS A 3 -0.15 -9.58 2.06
C LYS A 3 0.43 -9.24 0.69
N TYR A 4 1.52 -9.89 0.33
CA TYR A 4 2.10 -9.79 -1.01
C TYR A 4 1.37 -10.72 -1.99
N ALA A 5 1.15 -10.28 -3.22
CA ALA A 5 0.52 -11.06 -4.28
C ALA A 5 1.13 -10.79 -5.65
N ARG A 6 1.00 -11.77 -6.57
CA ARG A 6 1.30 -11.61 -8.00
C ARG A 6 0.08 -11.95 -8.82
N ARG A 7 -0.21 -11.15 -9.86
CA ARG A 7 -1.24 -11.50 -10.84
C ARG A 7 -0.65 -12.45 -11.88
N ILE A 8 -1.22 -13.64 -11.99
CA ILE A 8 -0.84 -14.61 -13.01
C ILE A 8 -1.23 -14.06 -14.38
N VAL A 9 -0.26 -13.98 -15.28
CA VAL A 9 -0.46 -13.58 -16.67
C VAL A 9 0.02 -14.74 -17.54
N ARG A 10 -0.87 -15.28 -18.38
CA ARG A 10 -0.52 -16.30 -19.38
C ARG A 10 0.54 -15.73 -20.33
N ASP A 11 1.40 -16.59 -20.85
CA ASP A 11 2.46 -16.21 -21.80
C ASP A 11 3.56 -15.29 -21.24
N ARG A 12 3.64 -15.15 -19.91
CA ARG A 12 4.74 -14.47 -19.22
C ARG A 12 5.36 -15.35 -18.15
N THR A 13 6.69 -15.35 -18.08
CA THR A 13 7.44 -15.99 -16.99
C THR A 13 7.05 -15.39 -15.65
N ARG A 14 7.05 -16.21 -14.58
CA ARG A 14 6.68 -15.81 -13.21
C ARG A 14 7.42 -14.58 -12.67
N SER A 15 8.65 -14.34 -13.14
CA SER A 15 9.45 -13.16 -12.75
C SER A 15 8.91 -11.84 -13.31
N ARG A 16 8.11 -11.88 -14.38
CA ARG A 16 7.50 -10.70 -15.04
C ARG A 16 6.03 -10.52 -14.67
N TRP A 17 5.53 -11.27 -13.69
CA TRP A 17 4.17 -11.10 -13.22
C TRP A 17 4.05 -9.81 -12.40
N PRO A 18 3.01 -8.99 -12.64
CA PRO A 18 2.77 -7.80 -11.85
C PRO A 18 2.62 -8.14 -10.36
N GLU A 19 3.25 -7.33 -9.51
CA GLU A 19 3.32 -7.49 -8.06
C GLU A 19 2.39 -6.50 -7.36
N PHE A 20 1.76 -6.92 -6.27
CA PHE A 20 0.79 -6.12 -5.52
C PHE A 20 0.93 -6.30 -4.02
N ALA A 21 0.55 -5.27 -3.27
CA ALA A 21 0.29 -5.33 -1.83
C ALA A 21 -1.23 -5.37 -1.60
N VAL A 22 -1.72 -6.37 -0.87
CA VAL A 22 -3.15 -6.57 -0.60
C VAL A 22 -3.42 -6.33 0.88
N LYS A 23 -4.05 -5.20 1.19
CA LYS A 23 -4.53 -4.89 2.55
C LYS A 23 -5.89 -5.57 2.74
N ILE A 24 -5.96 -6.40 3.77
CA ILE A 24 -7.13 -7.20 4.15
C ILE A 24 -7.62 -6.72 5.51
N VAL A 25 -8.91 -6.35 5.57
CA VAL A 25 -9.61 -6.00 6.81
C VAL A 25 -10.77 -6.98 6.97
N SER A 26 -10.78 -7.75 8.07
CA SER A 26 -11.82 -8.76 8.33
C SER A 26 -13.14 -8.11 8.71
N THR A 27 -14.26 -8.66 8.25
CA THR A 27 -15.62 -8.19 8.54
C THR A 27 -15.87 -8.10 10.05
N GLN A 28 -15.41 -9.09 10.83
CA GLN A 28 -15.47 -9.04 12.29
C GLN A 28 -14.85 -7.75 12.86
N ARG A 29 -13.65 -7.39 12.40
CA ARG A 29 -12.97 -6.16 12.84
C ARG A 29 -13.70 -4.90 12.36
N ILE A 30 -14.32 -4.98 11.18
CA ILE A 30 -15.14 -3.88 10.63
C ILE A 30 -16.33 -3.60 11.53
N GLU A 31 -17.01 -4.64 11.98
CA GLU A 31 -18.20 -4.55 12.83
C GLU A 31 -17.83 -4.14 14.26
N GLU A 32 -16.91 -4.87 14.90
CA GLU A 32 -16.50 -4.63 16.29
C GLU A 32 -15.95 -3.22 16.52
N LEU A 33 -15.21 -2.67 15.55
CA LEU A 33 -14.58 -1.36 15.67
C LEU A 33 -15.30 -0.26 14.87
N GLY A 34 -16.42 -0.58 14.20
CA GLY A 34 -17.18 0.37 13.40
C GLY A 34 -16.39 0.97 12.21
N TYR A 35 -15.47 0.21 11.61
CA TYR A 35 -14.53 0.71 10.59
C TYR A 35 -15.12 0.86 9.19
N GLU A 36 -16.38 0.52 8.98
CA GLU A 36 -17.04 0.56 7.67
C GLU A 36 -16.93 1.94 7.00
N LYS A 37 -17.17 3.02 7.76
CA LYS A 37 -17.00 4.39 7.27
C LYS A 37 -15.55 4.74 6.97
N SER A 38 -14.61 4.26 7.79
CA SER A 38 -13.18 4.51 7.62
C SER A 38 -12.65 3.86 6.33
N ILE A 39 -13.03 2.59 6.09
CA ILE A 39 -12.66 1.84 4.89
C ILE A 39 -13.27 2.48 3.63
N SER A 40 -14.54 2.87 3.70
CA SER A 40 -15.21 3.53 2.58
C SER A 40 -14.53 4.85 2.22
N ARG A 41 -14.10 5.64 3.22
CA ARG A 41 -13.32 6.86 3.02
C ARG A 41 -11.94 6.56 2.43
N GLU A 42 -11.23 5.58 2.97
CA GLU A 42 -9.91 5.18 2.47
C GLU A 42 -9.98 4.79 0.99
N ILE A 43 -10.95 3.95 0.60
CA ILE A 43 -11.17 3.58 -0.81
C ILE A 43 -11.50 4.81 -1.66
N THR A 44 -12.38 5.69 -1.18
CA THR A 44 -12.79 6.88 -1.93
C THR A 44 -11.60 7.80 -2.19
N ILE A 45 -10.80 8.09 -1.16
CA ILE A 45 -9.60 8.93 -1.26
C ILE A 45 -8.58 8.28 -2.19
N LEU A 46 -8.26 7.00 -1.99
CA LEU A 46 -7.24 6.33 -2.80
C LEU A 46 -7.65 6.16 -4.26
N ARG A 47 -8.95 6.17 -4.58
CA ARG A 47 -9.43 6.16 -5.98
C ARG A 47 -9.17 7.47 -6.72
N THR A 48 -9.10 8.59 -6.01
CA THR A 48 -8.88 9.92 -6.62
C THR A 48 -7.41 10.29 -6.67
N LEU A 49 -6.54 9.60 -5.93
CA LEU A 49 -5.11 9.90 -5.87
C LEU A 49 -4.34 9.24 -7.00
N SER A 50 -3.53 10.03 -7.71
CA SER A 50 -2.58 9.56 -8.70
C SER A 50 -1.32 10.41 -8.63
N HIS A 51 -0.41 10.05 -7.72
CA HIS A 51 0.86 10.73 -7.51
C HIS A 51 1.99 9.70 -7.37
N PRO A 52 3.19 9.93 -7.95
CA PRO A 52 4.31 8.98 -7.87
C PRO A 52 4.75 8.62 -6.44
N GLY A 53 4.59 9.54 -5.49
CA GLY A 53 4.90 9.32 -4.06
C GLY A 53 3.77 8.68 -3.24
N ILE A 54 2.63 8.33 -3.85
CA ILE A 54 1.49 7.68 -3.16
C ILE A 54 1.20 6.34 -3.83
N ALA A 55 1.17 5.26 -3.05
CA ALA A 55 0.81 3.94 -3.56
C ALA A 55 -0.60 3.94 -4.15
N ARG A 56 -0.72 3.65 -5.44
CA ARG A 56 -2.01 3.66 -6.15
C ARG A 56 -2.88 2.49 -5.73
N LEU A 57 -4.17 2.74 -5.58
CA LEU A 57 -5.19 1.70 -5.50
C LEU A 57 -5.47 1.14 -6.90
N ILE A 58 -5.08 -0.12 -7.10
CA ILE A 58 -5.31 -0.86 -8.35
C ILE A 58 -6.73 -1.42 -8.38
N SER A 59 -7.22 -1.92 -7.25
CA SER A 59 -8.58 -2.47 -7.15
C SER A 59 -9.02 -2.55 -5.69
N SER A 60 -10.33 -2.61 -5.45
CA SER A 60 -10.93 -2.84 -4.14
C SER A 60 -12.15 -3.74 -4.28
N PHE A 61 -12.27 -4.76 -3.44
CA PHE A 61 -13.43 -5.65 -3.45
C PHE A 61 -13.73 -6.23 -2.07
N ARG A 62 -14.96 -6.72 -1.89
CA ARG A 62 -15.34 -7.53 -0.73
C ARG A 62 -15.41 -8.99 -1.14
N PHE A 63 -14.91 -9.88 -0.30
CA PHE A 63 -14.96 -11.31 -0.55
C PHE A 63 -14.95 -12.08 0.76
N ARG A 64 -15.91 -13.01 0.94
CA ARG A 64 -16.15 -13.70 2.21
C ARG A 64 -16.20 -12.68 3.36
N ASP A 65 -15.44 -12.92 4.43
CA ASP A 65 -15.44 -12.12 5.64
C ASP A 65 -14.35 -11.02 5.62
N GLY A 66 -14.19 -10.30 4.50
CA GLY A 66 -13.28 -9.16 4.49
C GLY A 66 -13.37 -8.22 3.30
N ALA A 67 -12.85 -7.02 3.52
CA ALA A 67 -12.55 -6.02 2.50
C ALA A 67 -11.08 -6.12 2.07
N TYR A 68 -10.84 -6.09 0.76
CA TYR A 68 -9.55 -6.24 0.11
C TYR A 68 -9.24 -4.99 -0.68
N LEU A 69 -8.11 -4.35 -0.37
CA LEU A 69 -7.56 -3.22 -1.11
C LEU A 69 -6.26 -3.69 -1.77
N VAL A 70 -6.25 -3.71 -3.10
CA VAL A 70 -5.10 -4.08 -3.92
C VAL A 70 -4.35 -2.81 -4.30
N LEU A 71 -3.13 -2.69 -3.82
CA LEU A 71 -2.25 -1.53 -3.95
C LEU A 71 -1.00 -1.90 -4.75
N GLU A 72 -0.33 -0.88 -5.29
CA GLU A 72 1.04 -1.03 -5.80
C GLU A 72 1.98 -1.62 -4.75
N TYR A 73 2.89 -2.49 -5.19
CA TYR A 73 3.88 -3.10 -4.31
C TYR A 73 5.17 -2.28 -4.27
N GLY A 74 5.54 -1.81 -3.07
CA GLY A 74 6.86 -1.23 -2.80
C GLY A 74 7.86 -2.31 -2.43
N SER A 75 8.76 -2.67 -3.34
CA SER A 75 9.76 -3.73 -3.12
C SER A 75 10.88 -3.35 -2.13
N GLY A 76 11.10 -2.06 -1.88
CA GLY A 76 12.16 -1.55 -1.01
C GLY A 76 11.91 -1.71 0.49
N GLY A 77 10.73 -2.18 0.90
CA GLY A 77 10.30 -2.20 2.30
C GLY A 77 9.83 -0.83 2.79
N ASP A 78 9.82 -0.63 4.10
CA ASP A 78 9.38 0.62 4.73
C ASP A 78 10.53 1.40 5.38
N LEU A 79 10.32 2.72 5.53
CA LEU A 79 11.30 3.65 6.10
C LEU A 79 11.64 3.31 7.56
N HIS A 80 10.68 2.81 8.33
CA HIS A 80 10.91 2.40 9.72
C HIS A 80 11.89 1.22 9.81
N GLY A 81 11.73 0.23 8.93
CA GLY A 81 12.63 -0.90 8.79
C GLY A 81 14.02 -0.47 8.35
N LEU A 82 14.13 0.53 7.46
CA LEU A 82 15.41 1.12 7.08
C LEU A 82 16.10 1.78 8.27
N LEU A 83 15.39 2.63 9.02
CA LEU A 83 15.91 3.32 10.21
C LEU A 83 16.28 2.33 11.32
N LYS A 84 15.49 1.27 11.53
CA LYS A 84 15.84 0.23 12.51
C LYS A 84 17.14 -0.50 12.18
N ARG A 85 17.46 -0.68 10.89
CA ARG A 85 18.70 -1.34 10.46
C ARG A 85 19.91 -0.41 10.52
N ASN A 86 19.72 0.86 10.18
CA ASN A 86 20.83 1.81 10.00
C ASN A 86 21.01 2.77 11.18
N GLY A 87 20.05 2.86 12.10
CA GLY A 87 19.98 3.84 13.18
C GLY A 87 19.45 5.19 12.69
N SER A 88 20.17 5.83 11.76
CA SER A 88 19.80 7.10 11.15
C SER A 88 20.13 7.15 9.65
N LEU A 89 19.65 8.20 8.99
CA LEU A 89 20.05 8.56 7.63
C LEU A 89 21.03 9.73 7.69
N ASP A 90 21.91 9.84 6.70
CA ASP A 90 22.72 11.03 6.51
C ASP A 90 21.86 12.21 6.03
N ASN A 91 22.46 13.42 6.03
CA ASN A 91 21.73 14.63 5.69
C ASN A 91 21.20 14.61 4.25
N GLU A 92 21.94 14.04 3.29
CA GLU A 92 21.51 13.98 1.90
C GLU A 92 20.31 13.04 1.70
N SER A 93 20.37 11.81 2.24
CA SER A 93 19.26 10.87 2.16
C SER A 93 18.04 11.37 2.92
N THR A 94 18.25 12.03 4.07
CA THR A 94 17.18 12.66 4.85
C THR A 94 16.47 13.74 4.02
N ARG A 95 17.23 14.64 3.38
CA ARG A 95 16.69 15.69 2.51
C ARG A 95 15.88 15.09 1.36
N PHE A 96 16.40 14.04 0.73
CA PHE A 96 15.70 13.36 -0.36
C PHE A 96 14.38 12.74 0.10
N VAL A 97 14.40 11.92 1.16
CA VAL A 97 13.20 11.26 1.69
C VAL A 97 12.14 12.28 2.12
N ILE A 98 12.54 13.35 2.82
CA ILE A 98 11.61 14.41 3.24
C ILE A 98 11.05 15.14 2.01
N GLY A 99 11.87 15.42 1.00
CA GLY A 99 11.43 16.04 -0.26
C GLY A 99 10.33 15.23 -0.95
N GLU A 100 10.51 13.91 -1.07
CA GLU A 100 9.51 13.01 -1.67
C GLU A 100 8.21 12.97 -0.85
N VAL A 101 8.31 12.96 0.48
CA VAL A 101 7.14 13.01 1.37
C VAL A 101 6.37 14.33 1.20
N VAL A 102 7.07 15.46 1.15
CA VAL A 102 6.46 16.78 0.95
C VAL A 102 5.80 16.85 -0.43
N ALA A 103 6.46 16.36 -1.48
CA ALA A 103 5.90 16.30 -2.82
C ALA A 103 4.62 15.46 -2.88
N ALA A 104 4.54 14.36 -2.12
CA ALA A 104 3.34 13.53 -2.05
C ALA A 104 2.17 14.14 -1.25
N LEU A 105 2.43 15.12 -0.40
CA LEU A 105 1.42 15.76 0.44
C LEU A 105 0.88 17.09 -0.14
N TRP A 106 1.54 17.63 -1.16
CA TRP A 106 1.15 18.84 -1.88
C TRP A 106 0.14 18.54 -2.99
#